data_AF-A0A6I9P371-F1
#
_entry.id   AF-A0A6I9P371-F1
#
_cell.length_a   1.000
_cell.length_b   1.000
_cell.length_c   1.000
_cell.angle_alpha   90.00
_cell.angle_beta   90.00
_cell.angle_gamma   90.00
#
_symmetry.space_group_name_H-M   'P 1'
#
loop_
_entity.id
_entity.type
_entity.pdbx_description
1 polymer ?
#
loop_
_entity_poly.entity_id
_entity_poly.type
_entity_poly.pdbx_seq_one_letter_code
_entity_poly.pdbx_strand_id
1 'polypeptide(L)'
;ILEILGSVGCCIVGQTETLVPADRVLYDLRDATSTVNSLPLITASILSKKGAESLSALVLDVKFGRAALYKDLDSARELAQSLVHAGNLLGMRTAAALSCMDAVIGRCVGNSLEVMESLETLKGRGPEDLMELVTTLGGLLLQMTGSVSDPSEGKRKISHAVIGGAALSKFQAMMEAQGVANETARSLCSAHSDYYSVLRKAEYQMELKTPTDGEVLEVDGLALAEVLHKLGAGRSKVGEPVNHSTGAELLVSLGQRVSKGASWLRLHFETPRPTADQIARLQGALTVGSNTHTHTHTLVRELLVPQ
;
A
#
# COMPACT_ATOMS: atom_id res chain seq x y z
N ILE A 1 20.79 -0.73 -11.58
CA ILE A 1 19.92 -1.80 -11.02
C ILE A 1 20.76 -2.97 -10.54
N LEU A 2 21.46 -3.70 -11.42
CA LEU A 2 22.23 -4.89 -11.02
C LEU A 2 23.29 -4.62 -9.94
N GLU A 3 24.01 -3.50 -10.01
CA GLU A 3 24.97 -3.11 -8.97
C GLU A 3 24.33 -2.90 -7.58
N ILE A 4 23.14 -2.28 -7.55
CA ILE A 4 22.38 -2.06 -6.31
C ILE A 4 21.87 -3.40 -5.78
N LEU A 5 21.36 -4.28 -6.64
CA LEU A 5 20.95 -5.62 -6.22
C LEU A 5 22.12 -6.44 -5.66
N GLY A 6 23.30 -6.37 -6.27
CA GLY A 6 24.50 -7.08 -5.81
C GLY A 6 25.04 -6.58 -4.47
N SER A 7 24.94 -5.27 -4.22
CA SER A 7 25.48 -4.64 -2.99
C SER A 7 24.46 -4.57 -1.84
N VAL A 8 23.22 -4.20 -2.14
CA VAL A 8 22.16 -3.98 -1.15
C VAL A 8 21.23 -5.19 -1.02
N GLY A 9 20.84 -5.79 -2.15
CA GLY A 9 19.88 -6.91 -2.21
C GLY A 9 18.44 -6.53 -2.56
N CYS A 10 18.13 -5.23 -2.71
CA CYS A 10 16.82 -4.76 -3.15
C CYS A 10 16.91 -3.35 -3.79
N CYS A 11 15.92 -3.01 -4.61
CA CYS A 11 15.71 -1.66 -5.15
C CYS A 11 14.25 -1.49 -5.57
N ILE A 12 13.76 -0.25 -5.61
CA ILE A 12 12.44 0.08 -6.17
C ILE A 12 12.63 1.08 -7.31
N VAL A 13 12.26 0.69 -8.53
CA VAL A 13 12.46 1.52 -9.73
C VAL A 13 11.18 1.61 -10.57
N GLY A 14 11.01 2.75 -11.24
CA GLY A 14 9.97 2.91 -12.26
C GLY A 14 10.30 2.21 -13.57
N GLN A 15 9.35 2.24 -14.50
CA GLN A 15 9.58 1.80 -15.88
C GLN A 15 10.61 2.70 -16.57
N THR A 16 11.45 2.13 -17.43
CA THR A 16 12.44 2.86 -18.24
C THR A 16 12.24 2.55 -19.71
N GLU A 17 12.84 3.33 -20.62
CA GLU A 17 12.75 3.07 -22.07
C GLU A 17 13.24 1.67 -22.46
N THR A 18 14.13 1.09 -21.66
CA THR A 18 14.72 -0.23 -21.88
C THR A 18 13.97 -1.37 -21.17
N LEU A 19 13.00 -1.06 -20.29
CA LEU A 19 12.29 -2.04 -19.48
C LEU A 19 10.78 -2.00 -19.78
N VAL A 20 10.34 -2.94 -20.61
CA VAL A 20 8.93 -3.17 -20.98
C VAL A 20 8.29 -1.98 -21.74
N PRO A 21 8.88 -1.52 -22.86
CA PRO A 21 8.45 -0.31 -23.56
C PRO A 21 7.04 -0.38 -24.15
N ALA A 22 6.60 -1.58 -24.56
CA ALA A 22 5.26 -1.77 -25.13
C ALA A 22 4.15 -1.65 -24.06
N ASP A 23 4.39 -2.15 -22.85
CA ASP A 23 3.43 -2.01 -21.75
C ASP A 23 3.28 -0.54 -21.35
N ARG A 24 4.36 0.25 -21.35
CA ARG A 24 4.29 1.69 -21.07
C ARG A 24 3.26 2.39 -21.97
N VAL A 25 3.38 2.20 -23.28
CA VAL A 25 2.46 2.80 -24.26
C VAL A 25 1.03 2.30 -24.07
N LEU A 26 0.85 0.99 -23.88
CA LEU A 26 -0.48 0.40 -23.69
C LEU A 26 -1.13 0.84 -22.37
N TYR A 27 -0.36 0.97 -21.29
CA TYR A 27 -0.85 1.39 -19.99
C TYR A 27 -1.33 2.84 -20.03
N ASP A 28 -0.53 3.73 -20.64
CA ASP A 28 -0.90 5.14 -20.82
C ASP A 28 -2.20 5.29 -21.63
N LEU A 29 -2.36 4.50 -22.70
CA LEU A 29 -3.61 4.48 -23.49
C LEU A 29 -4.79 3.97 -22.65
N ARG A 30 -4.61 2.88 -21.89
CA ARG A 30 -5.69 2.28 -21.09
C ARG A 30 -6.22 3.22 -20.02
N ASP A 31 -5.34 3.95 -19.36
CA ASP A 31 -5.68 4.96 -18.35
C ASP A 31 -6.52 6.08 -18.98
N ALA A 32 -6.13 6.56 -20.16
CA ALA A 32 -6.84 7.60 -20.88
C ALA A 32 -8.19 7.14 -21.51
N THR A 33 -8.35 5.86 -21.85
CA THR A 33 -9.54 5.33 -22.54
C THR A 33 -10.50 4.56 -21.65
N SER A 34 -10.30 4.57 -20.32
CA SER A 34 -11.11 3.79 -19.38
C SER A 34 -11.15 2.29 -19.70
N THR A 35 -10.07 1.75 -20.29
CA THR A 35 -9.90 0.31 -20.59
C THR A 35 -8.90 -0.35 -19.64
N VAL A 36 -8.72 0.22 -18.46
CA VAL A 36 -7.92 -0.38 -17.38
C VAL A 36 -8.54 -1.70 -16.93
N ASN A 37 -9.87 -1.75 -16.80
CA ASN A 37 -10.65 -2.88 -16.23
C ASN A 37 -10.85 -4.04 -17.23
N SER A 38 -9.76 -4.52 -17.82
CA SER A 38 -9.76 -5.67 -18.73
C SER A 38 -8.82 -6.73 -18.18
N LEU A 39 -9.37 -7.87 -17.76
CA LEU A 39 -8.62 -9.00 -17.20
C LEU A 39 -7.36 -9.37 -18.02
N PRO A 40 -7.44 -9.65 -19.34
CA PRO A 40 -6.25 -10.01 -20.11
C PRO A 40 -5.22 -8.88 -20.19
N LEU A 41 -5.66 -7.61 -20.26
CA LEU A 41 -4.73 -6.47 -20.30
C LEU A 41 -4.07 -6.22 -18.93
N ILE A 42 -4.78 -6.44 -17.83
CA ILE A 42 -4.23 -6.38 -16.47
C ILE A 42 -3.17 -7.47 -16.31
N THR A 43 -3.52 -8.71 -16.66
CA THR A 43 -2.60 -9.86 -16.56
C THR A 43 -1.34 -9.64 -17.39
N ALA A 44 -1.49 -9.29 -18.67
CA ALA A 44 -0.36 -9.04 -19.55
C ALA A 44 0.52 -7.87 -19.08
N SER A 45 -0.11 -6.79 -18.59
CA SER A 45 0.61 -5.62 -18.09
C SER A 45 1.43 -5.97 -16.85
N ILE A 46 0.85 -6.61 -15.84
CA ILE A 46 1.56 -6.95 -14.61
C ILE A 46 2.70 -7.93 -14.90
N LEU A 47 2.41 -9.02 -15.61
CA LEU A 47 3.38 -10.09 -15.81
C LEU A 47 4.48 -9.74 -16.81
N SER A 48 4.25 -8.87 -17.79
CA SER A 48 5.33 -8.44 -18.70
C SER A 48 6.45 -7.71 -17.94
N LYS A 49 6.08 -6.88 -16.95
CA LYS A 49 7.03 -6.22 -16.04
C LYS A 49 7.77 -7.23 -15.17
N LYS A 50 7.05 -8.17 -14.56
CA LYS A 50 7.64 -9.17 -13.67
C LYS A 50 8.48 -10.22 -14.41
N GLY A 51 8.10 -10.59 -15.63
CA GLY A 51 8.89 -11.44 -16.50
C GLY A 51 10.23 -10.82 -16.89
N ALA A 52 10.28 -9.50 -17.07
CA ALA A 52 11.54 -8.80 -17.37
C ALA A 52 12.53 -8.81 -16.19
N GLU A 53 12.04 -9.04 -14.96
CA GLU A 53 12.88 -9.13 -13.75
C GLU A 53 13.52 -10.53 -13.57
N SER A 54 13.13 -11.54 -14.37
CA SER A 54 13.65 -12.94 -14.30
C SER A 54 13.57 -13.56 -12.89
N LEU A 55 12.38 -13.49 -12.28
CA LEU A 55 12.16 -13.89 -10.89
C LEU A 55 12.10 -15.42 -10.71
N SER A 56 12.68 -15.94 -9.63
CA SER A 56 12.51 -17.35 -9.23
C SER A 56 11.12 -17.62 -8.64
N ALA A 57 10.59 -16.66 -7.90
CA ALA A 57 9.27 -16.71 -7.28
C ALA A 57 8.62 -15.32 -7.26
N LEU A 58 7.29 -15.29 -7.38
CA LEU A 58 6.48 -14.08 -7.39
C LEU A 58 5.24 -14.28 -6.52
N VAL A 59 5.02 -13.39 -5.55
CA VAL A 59 3.77 -13.31 -4.80
C VAL A 59 3.03 -12.04 -5.23
N LEU A 60 1.78 -12.19 -5.63
CA LEU A 60 0.90 -11.11 -6.04
C LEU A 60 -0.11 -10.79 -4.95
N ASP A 61 -0.26 -9.52 -4.62
CA ASP A 61 -1.30 -9.06 -3.72
C ASP A 61 -2.50 -8.56 -4.55
N VAL A 62 -3.57 -9.35 -4.55
CA VAL A 62 -4.76 -9.09 -5.35
C VAL A 62 -5.86 -8.58 -4.43
N LYS A 63 -6.13 -7.28 -4.54
CA LYS A 63 -7.11 -6.59 -3.69
C LYS A 63 -8.54 -6.89 -4.13
N PHE A 64 -9.43 -7.06 -3.16
CA PHE A 64 -10.89 -7.03 -3.37
C PHE A 64 -11.55 -6.11 -2.34
N GLY A 65 -12.76 -5.64 -2.62
CA GLY A 65 -13.52 -4.75 -1.73
C GLY A 65 -13.76 -3.37 -2.34
N ARG A 66 -14.38 -2.48 -1.57
CA ARG A 66 -14.94 -1.21 -2.04
C ARG A 66 -13.90 -0.26 -2.64
N ALA A 67 -12.68 -0.19 -2.10
CA ALA A 67 -11.63 0.64 -2.66
C ALA A 67 -10.73 -0.11 -3.68
N ALA A 68 -10.95 -1.41 -3.89
CA ALA A 68 -10.21 -2.19 -4.86
C ALA A 68 -10.77 -2.07 -6.30
N LEU A 69 -9.99 -2.57 -7.25
CA LEU A 69 -10.38 -2.70 -8.65
C LEU A 69 -11.62 -3.60 -8.83
N TYR A 70 -11.58 -4.77 -8.19
CA TYR A 70 -12.70 -5.71 -8.12
C TYR A 70 -13.36 -5.61 -6.76
N LYS A 71 -14.70 -5.49 -6.74
CA LYS A 71 -15.45 -5.25 -5.49
C LYS A 71 -15.73 -6.53 -4.73
N ASP A 72 -15.99 -7.63 -5.44
CA ASP A 72 -16.26 -8.94 -4.88
C ASP A 72 -15.03 -9.87 -4.92
N LEU A 73 -15.04 -10.85 -4.02
CA LEU A 73 -13.95 -11.82 -3.87
C LEU A 73 -13.82 -12.75 -5.08
N ASP A 74 -14.92 -13.09 -5.74
CA ASP A 74 -14.92 -14.04 -6.85
C ASP A 74 -14.21 -13.47 -8.09
N SER A 75 -14.52 -12.23 -8.46
CA SER A 75 -13.84 -11.52 -9.56
C SER A 75 -12.35 -11.30 -9.26
N ALA A 76 -12.00 -11.02 -8.01
CA ALA A 76 -10.60 -10.93 -7.60
C ALA A 76 -9.89 -12.29 -7.67
N ARG A 77 -10.59 -13.39 -7.35
CA ARG A 77 -10.07 -14.75 -7.51
C ARG A 77 -9.81 -15.08 -8.97
N GLU A 78 -10.69 -14.69 -9.89
CA GLU A 78 -10.47 -14.87 -11.33
C GLU A 78 -9.21 -14.12 -11.81
N LEU A 79 -9.01 -12.88 -11.35
CA LEU A 79 -7.76 -12.14 -11.63
C LEU A 79 -6.54 -12.87 -11.07
N ALA A 80 -6.59 -13.32 -9.82
CA ALA A 80 -5.50 -14.03 -9.18
C ALA A 80 -5.16 -15.33 -9.92
N GLN A 81 -6.16 -16.11 -10.33
CA GLN A 81 -5.97 -17.34 -11.12
C GLN A 81 -5.34 -17.03 -12.48
N SER A 82 -5.80 -16.00 -13.18
CA SER A 82 -5.22 -15.57 -14.46
C SER A 82 -3.74 -15.20 -14.32
N LEU A 83 -3.41 -14.41 -13.30
CA LEU A 83 -2.03 -13.99 -13.02
C LEU A 83 -1.13 -15.16 -12.62
N VAL A 84 -1.60 -16.03 -11.71
CA VAL A 84 -0.86 -17.21 -11.28
C VAL A 84 -0.60 -18.16 -12.45
N HIS A 85 -1.62 -18.44 -13.26
CA HIS A 85 -1.49 -19.31 -14.42
C HIS A 85 -0.47 -18.76 -15.43
N ALA A 86 -0.62 -17.51 -15.85
CA ALA A 86 0.28 -16.91 -16.82
C ALA A 86 1.71 -16.72 -16.27
N GLY A 87 1.87 -16.41 -14.97
CA GLY A 87 3.19 -16.30 -14.34
C GLY A 87 3.95 -17.63 -14.35
N ASN A 88 3.27 -18.73 -14.06
CA ASN A 88 3.86 -20.08 -14.13
C ASN A 88 4.18 -20.50 -15.58
N LEU A 89 3.35 -20.13 -16.57
CA LEU A 89 3.67 -20.35 -17.99
C LEU A 89 4.94 -19.60 -18.45
N LEU A 90 5.24 -18.46 -17.83
CA LEU A 90 6.48 -17.70 -18.06
C LEU A 90 7.68 -18.24 -17.27
N GLY A 91 7.52 -19.35 -16.55
CA GLY A 91 8.59 -20.00 -15.79
C GLY A 91 8.84 -19.39 -14.41
N MET A 92 7.97 -18.50 -13.92
CA MET A 92 8.06 -17.92 -12.57
C MET A 92 7.15 -18.69 -11.61
N ARG A 93 7.68 -19.20 -10.49
CA ARG A 93 6.85 -19.82 -9.46
C ARG A 93 5.93 -18.74 -8.85
N THR A 94 4.66 -18.73 -9.23
CA THR A 94 3.77 -17.60 -8.95
C THR A 94 2.65 -18.01 -7.99
N ALA A 95 2.40 -17.19 -6.97
CA ALA A 95 1.29 -17.29 -6.04
C ALA A 95 0.56 -15.95 -5.93
N ALA A 96 -0.65 -15.96 -5.39
CA ALA A 96 -1.41 -14.75 -5.09
C ALA A 96 -2.06 -14.81 -3.71
N ALA A 97 -2.18 -13.66 -3.06
CA ALA A 97 -2.96 -13.46 -1.85
C ALA A 97 -4.16 -12.56 -2.16
N LEU A 98 -5.37 -13.03 -1.87
CA LEU A 98 -6.58 -12.21 -1.93
C LEU A 98 -6.71 -11.44 -0.61
N SER A 99 -6.56 -10.13 -0.65
CA SER A 99 -6.63 -9.28 0.54
C SER A 99 -7.68 -8.18 0.42
N CYS A 100 -8.37 -7.91 1.54
CA CYS A 100 -9.47 -6.96 1.61
C CYS A 100 -8.95 -5.51 1.56
N MET A 101 -9.66 -4.64 0.85
CA MET A 101 -9.40 -3.21 0.74
C MET A 101 -10.72 -2.42 0.85
N ASP A 102 -11.58 -2.81 1.80
CA ASP A 102 -12.78 -2.05 2.16
C ASP A 102 -12.44 -0.79 2.99
N ALA A 103 -11.33 -0.85 3.73
CA ALA A 103 -10.79 0.22 4.55
C ALA A 103 -9.34 0.51 4.14
N VAL A 104 -8.80 1.60 4.68
CA VAL A 104 -7.37 1.93 4.57
C VAL A 104 -6.55 0.83 5.25
N ILE A 105 -5.48 0.39 4.58
CA ILE A 105 -4.47 -0.48 5.19
C ILE A 105 -3.48 0.44 5.93
N GLY A 106 -3.28 0.20 7.21
CA GLY A 106 -2.57 1.12 8.08
C GLY A 106 -3.43 2.31 8.50
N ARG A 107 -2.79 3.47 8.70
CA ARG A 107 -3.47 4.70 9.14
C ARG A 107 -3.20 5.88 8.22
N CYS A 108 -2.24 5.79 7.31
CA CYS A 108 -1.86 6.90 6.45
C CYS A 108 -2.31 6.67 5.01
N VAL A 109 -2.85 7.71 4.38
CA VAL A 109 -3.15 7.74 2.94
C VAL A 109 -2.51 8.97 2.33
N GLY A 110 -1.71 8.80 1.28
CA GLY A 110 -0.99 9.86 0.60
C GLY A 110 0.47 9.50 0.38
N ASN A 111 1.32 10.46 0.02
CA ASN A 111 2.68 10.13 -0.39
C ASN A 111 3.67 10.22 0.80
N SER A 112 3.88 11.41 1.35
CA SER A 112 4.83 11.57 2.47
C SER A 112 4.36 10.83 3.72
N LEU A 113 3.06 10.82 3.99
CA LEU A 113 2.48 10.13 5.16
C LEU A 113 2.69 8.61 5.09
N GLU A 114 2.49 7.97 3.94
CA GLU A 114 2.72 6.53 3.78
C GLU A 114 4.21 6.16 3.89
N VAL A 115 5.12 7.03 3.44
CA VAL A 115 6.57 6.85 3.67
C VAL A 115 6.90 6.92 5.16
N MET A 116 6.28 7.85 5.91
CA MET A 116 6.45 7.94 7.37
C MET A 116 5.94 6.69 8.08
N GLU A 117 4.74 6.20 7.74
CA GLU A 117 4.17 4.98 8.31
C GLU A 117 4.99 3.74 7.96
N SER A 118 5.54 3.68 6.76
CA SER A 118 6.47 2.61 6.35
C SER A 118 7.76 2.63 7.18
N LEU A 119 8.34 3.81 7.43
CA LEU A 119 9.51 3.97 8.28
C LEU A 119 9.21 3.61 9.74
N GLU A 120 8.08 4.02 10.29
CA GLU A 120 7.64 3.60 11.63
C GLU A 120 7.41 2.08 11.71
N THR A 121 6.83 1.48 10.67
CA THR A 121 6.67 0.03 10.56
C THR A 121 8.02 -0.69 10.57
N LEU A 122 8.98 -0.21 9.78
CA LEU A 122 10.36 -0.72 9.78
C LEU A 122 11.10 -0.50 11.11
N LYS A 123 10.64 0.44 11.95
CA LYS A 123 11.10 0.66 13.33
C LYS A 123 10.33 -0.17 14.36
N GLY A 124 9.47 -1.11 13.92
CA GLY A 124 8.67 -1.98 14.77
C GLY A 124 7.43 -1.32 15.39
N ARG A 125 7.00 -0.17 14.87
CA ARG A 125 5.89 0.66 15.40
C ARG A 125 4.73 0.80 14.40
N GLY A 126 4.61 -0.16 13.48
CA GLY A 126 3.60 -0.12 12.42
C GLY A 126 2.21 -0.58 12.88
N PRO A 127 1.17 -0.24 12.11
CA PRO A 127 -0.17 -0.81 12.28
C PRO A 127 -0.19 -2.35 12.14
N GLU A 128 -1.07 -3.00 12.90
CA GLU A 128 -1.14 -4.47 12.95
C GLU A 128 -1.56 -5.10 11.62
N ASP A 129 -2.49 -4.48 10.90
CA ASP A 129 -3.02 -4.93 9.62
C ASP A 129 -1.97 -4.82 8.49
N LEU A 130 -1.21 -3.72 8.47
CA LEU A 130 -0.05 -3.56 7.58
C LEU A 130 1.00 -4.65 7.89
N MET A 131 1.26 -4.92 9.17
CA MET A 131 2.21 -5.95 9.58
C MET A 131 1.73 -7.36 9.24
N GLU A 132 0.44 -7.65 9.37
CA GLU A 132 -0.18 -8.90 8.92
C GLU A 132 0.08 -9.12 7.43
N LEU A 133 -0.16 -8.11 6.60
CA LEU A 133 0.04 -8.19 5.15
C LEU A 133 1.52 -8.39 4.80
N VAL A 134 2.42 -7.56 5.34
CA VAL A 134 3.87 -7.63 5.09
C VAL A 134 4.42 -9.01 5.45
N THR A 135 4.08 -9.51 6.64
CA THR A 135 4.55 -10.84 7.09
C THR A 135 3.95 -11.97 6.28
N THR A 136 2.68 -11.87 5.89
CA THR A 136 2.01 -12.92 5.10
C THR A 136 2.59 -13.03 3.69
N LEU A 137 2.74 -11.91 2.98
CA LEU A 137 3.30 -11.91 1.63
C LEU A 137 4.78 -12.33 1.63
N GLY A 138 5.57 -11.76 2.54
CA GLY A 138 7.00 -12.08 2.64
C GLY A 138 7.23 -13.52 3.11
N GLY A 139 6.41 -14.04 4.04
CA GLY A 139 6.49 -15.41 4.52
C GLY A 139 6.18 -16.42 3.42
N LEU A 140 5.16 -16.14 2.60
CA LEU A 140 4.85 -16.95 1.43
C LEU A 140 5.99 -16.93 0.41
N LEU A 141 6.59 -15.76 0.15
CA LEU A 141 7.71 -15.64 -0.77
C LEU A 141 8.92 -16.46 -0.28
N LEU A 142 9.26 -16.41 1.01
CA LEU A 142 10.35 -17.22 1.59
C LEU A 142 10.11 -18.73 1.44
N GLN A 143 8.86 -19.17 1.56
CA GLN A 143 8.52 -20.58 1.37
C GLN A 143 8.68 -20.97 -0.11
N MET A 144 8.21 -20.13 -1.02
CA MET A 144 8.27 -20.37 -2.47
C MET A 144 9.70 -20.40 -3.00
N THR A 145 10.62 -19.64 -2.39
CA THR A 145 12.05 -19.68 -2.71
C THR A 145 12.80 -20.81 -2.00
N GLY A 146 12.13 -21.64 -1.20
CA GLY A 146 12.74 -22.74 -0.45
C GLY A 146 13.60 -22.29 0.74
N SER A 147 13.48 -21.03 1.16
CA SER A 147 14.21 -20.47 2.31
C SER A 147 13.61 -20.91 3.66
N VAL A 148 12.36 -21.36 3.64
CA VAL A 148 11.65 -22.05 4.72
C VAL A 148 10.76 -23.14 4.13
N SER A 149 10.41 -24.14 4.93
CA SER A 149 9.43 -25.17 4.53
C SER A 149 7.99 -24.80 4.90
N ASP A 150 7.80 -24.00 5.95
CA ASP A 150 6.51 -23.61 6.50
C ASP A 150 6.24 -22.09 6.35
N PRO A 151 5.08 -21.68 5.79
CA PRO A 151 4.69 -20.27 5.74
C PRO A 151 4.72 -19.56 7.09
N SER A 152 4.39 -20.25 8.19
CA SER A 152 4.37 -19.64 9.54
C SER A 152 5.78 -19.30 10.02
N GLU A 153 6.76 -20.17 9.75
CA GLU A 153 8.18 -19.85 9.93
C GLU A 153 8.61 -18.64 9.10
N GLY A 154 8.16 -18.57 7.84
CA GLY A 154 8.39 -17.43 6.95
C GLY A 154 7.85 -16.13 7.54
N LYS A 155 6.59 -16.10 7.99
CA LYS A 155 5.96 -14.94 8.66
C LYS A 155 6.78 -14.48 9.86
N ARG A 156 7.23 -15.42 10.69
CA ARG A 156 8.07 -15.11 11.87
C ARG A 156 9.43 -14.52 11.48
N LYS A 157 10.09 -15.06 10.45
CA LYS A 157 11.37 -14.53 9.93
C LYS A 157 11.22 -13.10 9.41
N ILE A 158 10.17 -12.80 8.65
CA ILE A 158 9.88 -11.44 8.19
C ILE A 158 9.60 -10.53 9.38
N SER A 159 8.78 -10.98 10.33
CA SER A 159 8.48 -10.22 11.54
C SER A 159 9.74 -9.85 12.33
N HIS A 160 10.63 -10.82 12.54
CA HIS A 160 11.91 -10.59 13.20
C HIS A 160 12.81 -9.63 12.41
N ALA A 161 12.82 -9.68 11.07
CA ALA A 161 13.62 -8.78 10.25
C ALA A 161 13.13 -7.32 10.35
N VAL A 162 11.82 -7.12 10.44
CA VAL A 162 11.20 -5.79 10.62
C VAL A 162 11.46 -5.28 12.04
N ILE A 163 11.02 -6.02 13.07
CA ILE A 163 11.12 -5.58 14.47
C ILE A 163 12.59 -5.48 14.93
N GLY A 164 13.45 -6.35 14.42
CA GLY A 164 14.89 -6.35 14.73
C GLY A 164 15.72 -5.31 13.99
N GLY A 165 15.11 -4.47 13.15
CA GLY A 165 15.79 -3.37 12.44
C GLY A 165 16.65 -3.79 11.23
N ALA A 166 16.71 -5.08 10.90
CA ALA A 166 17.42 -5.56 9.71
C ALA A 166 16.78 -5.02 8.42
N ALA A 167 15.45 -4.99 8.36
CA ALA A 167 14.71 -4.41 7.25
C ALA A 167 14.93 -2.89 7.14
N LEU A 168 14.94 -2.16 8.26
CA LEU A 168 15.24 -0.73 8.29
C LEU A 168 16.65 -0.43 7.77
N SER A 169 17.64 -1.24 8.18
CA SER A 169 19.03 -1.12 7.72
C SER A 169 19.15 -1.33 6.21
N LYS A 170 18.42 -2.32 5.66
CA LYS A 170 18.35 -2.55 4.22
C LYS A 170 17.62 -1.45 3.47
N PHE A 171 16.56 -0.90 4.04
CA PHE A 171 15.85 0.26 3.48
C PHE A 171 16.75 1.49 3.41
N GLN A 172 17.53 1.76 4.47
CA GLN A 172 18.53 2.83 4.47
C GLN A 172 19.56 2.64 3.35
N ALA A 173 20.16 1.45 3.27
CA ALA A 173 21.14 1.12 2.23
C ALA A 173 20.55 1.24 0.81
N MET A 174 19.29 0.87 0.62
CA MET A 174 18.57 1.02 -0.65
C MET A 174 18.40 2.50 -1.01
N MET A 175 17.97 3.36 -0.07
CA MET A 175 17.84 4.80 -0.29
C MET A 175 19.19 5.42 -0.70
N GLU A 176 20.26 5.11 0.03
CA GLU A 176 21.61 5.60 -0.26
C GLU A 176 22.09 5.18 -1.66
N ALA A 177 21.91 3.89 -1.99
CA ALA A 177 22.27 3.36 -3.30
C ALA A 177 21.42 3.92 -4.46
N GLN A 178 20.22 4.41 -4.17
CA GLN A 178 19.33 5.06 -5.14
C GLN A 178 19.46 6.60 -5.15
N GLY A 179 20.51 7.15 -4.52
CA GLY A 179 20.90 8.56 -4.66
C GLY A 179 20.41 9.49 -3.56
N VAL A 180 19.80 8.96 -2.49
CA VAL A 180 19.51 9.78 -1.30
C VAL A 180 20.82 10.05 -0.55
N ALA A 181 21.06 11.31 -0.16
CA ALA A 181 22.24 11.67 0.60
C ALA A 181 22.32 10.87 1.91
N ASN A 182 23.52 10.43 2.29
CA ASN A 182 23.73 9.54 3.43
C ASN A 182 23.18 10.11 4.74
N GLU A 183 23.37 11.42 4.99
CA GLU A 183 22.85 12.13 6.16
C GLU A 183 21.31 12.14 6.19
N THR A 184 20.68 12.34 5.03
CA THR A 184 19.22 12.30 4.87
C THR A 184 18.68 10.90 5.16
N ALA A 185 19.29 9.86 4.58
CA ALA A 185 18.89 8.47 4.82
C ALA A 185 19.03 8.09 6.30
N ARG A 186 20.16 8.43 6.94
CA ARG A 186 20.39 8.23 8.38
C ARG A 186 19.37 8.98 9.24
N SER A 187 19.04 10.22 8.90
CA SER A 187 18.04 11.02 9.61
C SER A 187 16.65 10.35 9.59
N LEU A 188 16.19 9.93 8.41
CA LEU A 188 14.91 9.23 8.22
C LEU A 188 14.85 7.88 8.97
N CYS A 189 15.95 7.15 9.03
CA CYS A 189 16.02 5.83 9.67
C CYS A 189 16.37 5.88 11.17
N SER A 190 16.65 7.05 11.74
CA SER A 190 16.97 7.19 13.17
C SER A 190 15.80 6.82 14.09
N ALA A 191 16.08 6.51 15.36
CA ALA A 191 15.02 6.12 16.31
C ALA A 191 13.97 7.21 16.54
N HIS A 192 14.37 8.48 16.50
CA HIS A 192 13.50 9.65 16.71
C HIS A 192 13.70 10.62 15.54
N SER A 193 13.03 10.34 14.42
CA SER A 193 13.13 11.15 13.21
C SER A 193 12.09 12.27 13.23
N ASP A 194 12.53 13.52 13.03
CA ASP A 194 11.63 14.55 12.52
C ASP A 194 11.51 14.38 11.01
N TYR A 195 10.51 13.61 10.57
CA TYR A 195 10.29 13.33 9.16
C TYR A 195 10.10 14.59 8.32
N TYR A 196 9.51 15.64 8.87
CA TYR A 196 9.25 16.89 8.14
C TYR A 196 10.49 17.74 7.91
N SER A 197 11.64 17.39 8.51
CA SER A 197 12.94 17.95 8.14
C SER A 197 13.41 17.52 6.73
N VAL A 198 12.80 16.46 6.18
CA VAL A 198 13.17 15.87 4.88
C VAL A 198 11.96 15.73 3.95
N LEU A 199 10.86 15.17 4.45
CA LEU A 199 9.64 14.91 3.69
C LEU A 199 8.75 16.15 3.66
N ARG A 200 8.03 16.31 2.55
CA ARG A 200 7.21 17.49 2.32
C ARG A 200 6.04 17.53 3.30
N LYS A 201 5.98 18.59 4.12
CA LYS A 201 4.85 18.89 5.01
C LYS A 201 3.80 19.72 4.28
N ALA A 202 2.52 19.47 4.55
CA ALA A 202 1.43 20.33 4.06
C ALA A 202 1.40 21.64 4.85
N GLU A 203 1.06 22.74 4.20
CA GLU A 203 0.91 24.04 4.86
C GLU A 203 -0.22 24.03 5.88
N TYR A 204 -1.31 23.31 5.57
CA TYR A 204 -2.50 23.26 6.42
C TYR A 204 -2.85 21.85 6.86
N GLN A 205 -3.40 21.77 8.07
CA GLN A 205 -4.00 20.56 8.63
C GLN A 205 -5.38 20.89 9.20
N MET A 206 -6.34 19.98 9.05
CA MET A 206 -7.63 20.06 9.73
C MET A 206 -8.04 18.70 10.27
N GLU A 207 -8.71 18.67 11.42
CA GLU A 207 -9.23 17.45 12.00
C GLU A 207 -10.74 17.36 11.83
N LEU A 208 -11.22 16.21 11.36
CA LEU A 208 -12.64 15.88 11.35
C LEU A 208 -13.01 15.15 12.64
N LYS A 209 -14.19 15.45 13.14
CA LYS A 209 -14.67 14.98 14.45
C LYS A 209 -15.77 13.93 14.29
N THR A 210 -15.85 13.01 15.24
CA THR A 210 -16.88 11.97 15.27
C THR A 210 -18.26 12.61 15.49
N PRO A 211 -19.28 12.23 14.72
CA PRO A 211 -20.60 12.87 14.80
C PRO A 211 -21.41 12.42 16.02
N THR A 212 -21.14 11.21 16.50
CA THR A 212 -21.85 10.52 17.59
C THR A 212 -20.88 9.72 18.44
N ASP A 213 -21.31 9.35 19.64
CA ASP A 213 -20.66 8.32 20.44
C ASP A 213 -20.90 6.93 19.83
N GLY A 214 -19.97 6.00 20.03
CA GLY A 214 -20.12 4.61 19.61
C GLY A 214 -18.80 3.92 19.33
N GLU A 215 -18.84 2.86 18.54
CA GLU A 215 -17.68 2.12 18.05
C GLU A 215 -17.46 2.44 16.58
N VAL A 216 -16.19 2.61 16.16
CA VAL A 216 -15.83 2.79 14.76
C VAL A 216 -16.04 1.47 14.03
N LEU A 217 -17.12 1.39 13.25
CA LEU A 217 -17.47 0.18 12.49
C LEU A 217 -16.74 0.13 11.16
N GLU A 218 -16.53 1.29 10.56
CA GLU A 218 -16.07 1.36 9.17
C GLU A 218 -15.43 2.72 8.85
N VAL A 219 -14.45 2.68 7.94
CA VAL A 219 -13.90 3.86 7.27
C VAL A 219 -13.85 3.55 5.78
N ASP A 220 -14.64 4.27 4.97
CA ASP A 220 -14.70 4.10 3.51
C ASP A 220 -13.42 4.63 2.86
N GLY A 221 -12.52 3.70 2.52
CA GLY A 221 -11.24 4.02 1.87
C GLY A 221 -11.39 4.65 0.48
N LEU A 222 -12.47 4.33 -0.26
CA LEU A 222 -12.69 4.89 -1.60
C LEU A 222 -13.05 6.37 -1.50
N ALA A 223 -13.97 6.72 -0.59
CA ALA A 223 -14.35 8.11 -0.35
C ALA A 223 -13.15 8.97 0.06
N LEU A 224 -12.26 8.43 0.91
CA LEU A 224 -10.99 9.08 1.27
C LEU A 224 -10.10 9.29 0.04
N ALA A 225 -9.84 8.22 -0.72
CA ALA A 225 -8.97 8.26 -1.88
C ALA A 225 -9.45 9.27 -2.94
N GLU A 226 -10.74 9.31 -3.24
CA GLU A 226 -11.32 10.23 -4.23
C GLU A 226 -11.20 11.70 -3.80
N VAL A 227 -11.40 12.00 -2.52
CA VAL A 227 -11.24 13.37 -2.02
C VAL A 227 -9.76 13.76 -2.03
N LEU A 228 -8.86 12.91 -1.55
CA LEU A 228 -7.42 13.17 -1.55
C LEU A 228 -6.86 13.33 -2.96
N HIS A 229 -7.33 12.53 -3.92
CA HIS A 229 -7.00 12.67 -5.34
C HIS A 229 -7.36 14.05 -5.86
N LYS A 230 -8.57 14.53 -5.57
CA LYS A 230 -9.03 15.89 -5.95
C LYS A 230 -8.25 17.01 -5.23
N LEU A 231 -7.66 16.73 -4.07
CA LEU A 231 -6.78 17.64 -3.34
C LEU A 231 -5.31 17.57 -3.79
N GLY A 232 -5.03 16.80 -4.85
CA GLY A 232 -3.71 16.72 -5.49
C GLY A 232 -2.81 15.61 -4.96
N ALA A 233 -3.28 14.71 -4.10
CA ALA A 233 -2.50 13.55 -3.65
C ALA A 233 -2.28 12.51 -4.77
N GLY A 234 -3.03 12.62 -5.87
CA GLY A 234 -2.89 11.83 -7.10
C GLY A 234 -2.90 12.73 -8.34
N ARG A 235 -2.82 12.11 -9.52
CA ARG A 235 -2.83 12.78 -10.83
C ARG A 235 -3.99 12.31 -11.68
N SER A 236 -4.65 13.20 -12.39
CA SER A 236 -5.73 12.83 -13.32
C SER A 236 -5.22 12.56 -14.74
N LYS A 237 -4.05 13.09 -15.09
CA LYS A 237 -3.38 12.85 -16.37
C LYS A 237 -1.90 12.54 -16.17
N VAL A 238 -1.35 11.78 -17.11
CA VAL A 238 0.09 11.52 -17.17
C VAL A 238 0.84 12.85 -17.32
N GLY A 239 1.89 13.04 -16.51
CA GLY A 239 2.72 14.24 -16.51
C GLY A 239 2.27 15.35 -15.56
N GLU A 240 1.07 15.27 -14.97
CA GLU A 240 0.66 16.22 -13.92
C GLU A 240 1.49 16.01 -12.64
N PRO A 241 1.87 17.09 -11.94
CA PRO A 241 2.60 16.99 -10.68
C PRO A 241 1.70 16.41 -9.59
N VAL A 242 2.27 15.53 -8.76
CA VAL A 242 1.62 15.03 -7.55
C VAL A 242 2.04 15.89 -6.37
N ASN A 243 1.08 16.25 -5.54
CA ASN A 243 1.35 16.90 -4.29
C ASN A 243 1.69 15.90 -3.19
N HIS A 244 2.98 15.73 -2.92
CA HIS A 244 3.44 14.74 -1.96
C HIS A 244 3.12 15.05 -0.49
N SER A 245 2.74 16.29 -0.15
CA SER A 245 2.34 16.66 1.21
C SER A 245 0.86 16.45 1.51
N THR A 246 -0.01 16.44 0.49
CA THR A 246 -1.44 16.17 0.67
C THR A 246 -1.66 14.71 1.06
N GLY A 247 -2.53 14.48 2.04
CA GLY A 247 -2.88 13.15 2.51
C GLY A 247 -3.82 13.20 3.71
N ALA A 248 -4.13 12.04 4.29
CA ALA A 248 -4.87 11.95 5.54
C ALA A 248 -4.28 10.89 6.49
N GLU A 249 -4.45 11.13 7.78
CA GLU A 249 -4.07 10.26 8.88
C GLU A 249 -5.33 9.86 9.67
N LEU A 250 -5.56 8.56 9.82
CA LEU A 250 -6.60 8.01 10.68
C LEU A 250 -6.14 8.08 12.14
N LEU A 251 -6.92 8.80 12.95
CA LEU A 251 -6.69 8.98 14.39
C LEU A 251 -7.45 7.95 15.24
N VAL A 252 -8.19 7.06 14.57
CA VAL A 252 -8.97 5.98 15.18
C VAL A 252 -8.69 4.67 14.46
N SER A 253 -8.99 3.55 15.11
CA SER A 253 -8.94 2.20 14.52
C SER A 253 -10.33 1.59 14.45
N LEU A 254 -10.55 0.64 13.54
CA LEU A 254 -11.78 -0.16 13.52
C LEU A 254 -11.95 -0.87 14.88
N GLY A 255 -13.18 -0.92 15.38
CA GLY A 255 -13.51 -1.47 16.70
C GLY A 255 -13.20 -0.53 17.88
N GLN A 256 -12.60 0.64 17.65
CA GLN A 256 -12.33 1.60 18.72
C GLN A 256 -13.61 2.29 19.17
N ARG A 257 -13.84 2.35 20.49
CA ARG A 257 -14.87 3.21 21.08
C ARG A 257 -14.44 4.67 21.04
N VAL A 258 -15.35 5.53 20.58
CA VAL A 258 -15.16 6.96 20.42
C VAL A 258 -16.32 7.73 21.04
N SER A 259 -16.02 8.91 21.59
CA SER A 259 -17.04 9.87 22.02
C SER A 259 -17.33 10.86 20.93
N LYS A 260 -18.53 11.44 20.90
CA LYS A 260 -18.90 12.54 20.00
C LYS A 260 -17.90 13.69 20.15
N GLY A 261 -17.42 14.21 19.02
CA GLY A 261 -16.47 15.33 19.00
C GLY A 261 -14.99 14.92 19.11
N ALA A 262 -14.68 13.63 19.26
CA ALA A 262 -13.30 13.14 19.17
C ALA A 262 -12.77 13.25 17.74
N SER A 263 -11.46 13.48 17.56
CA SER A 263 -10.86 13.49 16.22
C SER A 263 -10.75 12.08 15.66
N TRP A 264 -11.15 11.89 14.41
CA TRP A 264 -11.03 10.57 13.75
C TRP A 264 -10.14 10.61 12.49
N LEU A 265 -10.06 11.77 11.83
CA LEU A 265 -9.23 11.99 10.64
C LEU A 265 -8.47 13.30 10.82
N ARG A 266 -7.18 13.30 10.51
CA ARG A 266 -6.42 14.51 10.24
C ARG A 266 -6.15 14.59 8.75
N LEU A 267 -6.66 15.64 8.12
CA LEU A 267 -6.45 15.93 6.70
C LEU A 267 -5.30 16.92 6.54
N HIS A 268 -4.34 16.60 5.68
CA HIS A 268 -3.20 17.41 5.29
C HIS A 268 -3.44 17.93 3.87
N PHE A 269 -3.40 19.24 3.67
CA PHE A 269 -3.74 19.85 2.39
C PHE A 269 -3.01 21.18 2.15
N GLU A 270 -2.91 21.55 0.88
CA GLU A 270 -2.44 22.89 0.45
C GLU A 270 -3.63 23.74 0.01
N THR A 271 -3.40 25.00 -0.36
CA THR A 271 -4.46 25.80 -0.99
C THR A 271 -4.83 25.29 -2.39
N PRO A 272 -6.12 25.34 -2.78
CA PRO A 272 -7.26 25.86 -2.02
C PRO A 272 -7.73 24.91 -0.92
N ARG A 273 -8.36 25.47 0.14
CA ARG A 273 -8.94 24.66 1.21
C ARG A 273 -9.99 23.68 0.67
N PRO A 274 -10.16 22.50 1.29
CA PRO A 274 -11.22 21.58 0.95
C PRO A 274 -12.58 22.27 0.96
N THR A 275 -13.37 22.01 -0.07
CA THR A 275 -14.74 22.51 -0.19
C THR A 275 -15.65 21.87 0.85
N ALA A 276 -16.81 22.49 1.12
CA ALA A 276 -17.81 21.92 2.03
C ALA A 276 -18.29 20.53 1.58
N ASP A 277 -18.41 20.30 0.27
CA ASP A 277 -18.77 19.00 -0.29
C ASP A 277 -17.70 17.93 -0.01
N GLN A 278 -16.41 18.26 -0.21
CA GLN A 278 -15.31 17.36 0.12
C GLN A 278 -15.26 17.03 1.60
N ILE A 279 -15.49 18.02 2.48
CA ILE A 279 -15.56 17.80 3.93
C ILE A 279 -16.74 16.90 4.29
N ALA A 280 -17.92 17.14 3.71
CA ALA A 280 -19.11 16.33 3.95
C ALA A 280 -18.89 14.87 3.49
N ARG A 281 -18.24 14.67 2.33
CA ARG A 281 -17.90 13.34 1.81
C ARG A 281 -16.91 12.61 2.69
N LEU A 282 -15.87 13.30 3.17
CA LEU A 282 -14.95 12.72 4.17
C LEU A 282 -15.68 12.38 5.47
N GLN A 283 -16.54 13.26 5.97
CA GLN A 283 -17.32 13.00 7.19
C GLN A 283 -18.25 11.80 7.04
N GLY A 284 -18.84 11.62 5.85
CA GLY A 284 -19.69 10.46 5.51
C GLY A 284 -18.92 9.16 5.29
N ALA A 285 -17.58 9.20 5.21
CA ALA A 285 -16.76 8.00 5.10
C ALA A 285 -16.62 7.25 6.44
N LEU A 286 -16.95 7.89 7.57
CA LEU A 286 -16.89 7.27 8.90
C LEU A 286 -18.26 6.71 9.29
N THR A 287 -18.30 5.41 9.62
CA THR A 287 -19.46 4.79 10.26
C THR A 287 -19.19 4.52 11.74
N VAL A 288 -19.98 5.15 12.61
CA VAL A 288 -19.96 4.92 14.07
C VAL A 288 -21.32 4.36 14.51
N GLY A 289 -21.31 3.30 15.31
CA GLY A 289 -22.54 2.70 15.81
C GLY A 289 -22.33 1.83 17.05
N SER A 290 -23.41 1.23 17.54
CA SER A 290 -23.35 0.23 18.61
C SER A 290 -23.10 -1.15 18.01
N ASN A 291 -21.88 -1.68 18.18
CA ASN A 291 -21.52 -2.97 17.61
C ASN A 291 -22.02 -4.15 18.46
N THR A 292 -22.56 -5.19 17.80
CA THR A 292 -22.83 -6.52 18.39
C THR A 292 -21.91 -7.62 17.83
N HIS A 293 -21.01 -7.29 16.90
CA HIS A 293 -20.14 -8.26 16.23
C HIS A 293 -18.66 -7.86 16.31
N THR A 294 -17.83 -8.76 16.83
CA THR A 294 -16.37 -8.59 16.83
C THR A 294 -15.84 -8.58 15.39
N HIS A 295 -15.30 -7.45 14.92
CA HIS A 295 -14.59 -7.36 13.65
C HIS A 295 -13.20 -8.00 13.78
N THR A 296 -13.13 -9.32 13.82
CA THR A 296 -11.87 -10.08 13.72
C THR A 296 -11.72 -10.61 12.31
N HIS A 297 -11.46 -9.71 11.38
CA HIS A 297 -11.27 -10.07 10.00
C HIS A 297 -9.84 -9.79 9.59
N THR A 298 -9.07 -10.87 9.42
CA THR A 298 -7.75 -10.85 8.79
C THR A 298 -7.85 -10.14 7.44
N LEU A 299 -6.86 -9.31 7.12
CA LEU A 299 -6.81 -8.61 5.85
C LEU A 299 -6.72 -9.62 4.69
N VAL A 300 -5.91 -10.67 4.85
CA VAL A 300 -5.76 -11.72 3.86
C VAL A 300 -6.85 -12.79 4.06
N ARG A 301 -7.63 -13.06 3.00
CA ARG A 301 -8.72 -14.04 3.01
C ARG A 301 -8.35 -15.39 2.41
N GLU A 302 -7.57 -15.38 1.34
CA GLU A 302 -7.28 -16.58 0.56
C GLU A 302 -5.85 -16.50 0.01
N LEU A 303 -5.17 -17.64 -0.04
CA LEU A 303 -3.88 -17.79 -0.69
C LEU A 303 -4.02 -18.79 -1.85
N LEU A 304 -3.69 -18.34 -3.05
CA LEU A 304 -3.61 -19.17 -4.24
C LEU A 304 -2.14 -19.51 -4.45
N VAL A 305 -1.76 -20.71 -4.04
CA VAL A 305 -0.39 -21.23 -4.21
C VAL A 305 -0.29 -22.07 -5.49
N PRO A 306 0.86 -22.07 -6.17
CA PRO A 306 1.08 -22.96 -7.31
C PRO A 306 1.05 -24.42 -6.83
N GLN A 307 0.36 -25.27 -7.60
CA GLN A 307 0.35 -26.72 -7.39
C GLN A 307 1.71 -27.34 -7.71
#